data_AF-A0A7C3ITT4-F1
#
_entry.id   AF-A0A7C3ITT4-F1
#
_cell.length_a   1.000
_cell.length_b   1.000
_cell.length_c   1.000
_cell.angle_alpha   90.00
_cell.angle_beta   90.00
_cell.angle_gamma   90.00
#
_symmetry.space_group_name_H-M   'P 1'
#
loop_
_entity.id
_entity.type
_entity.pdbx_description
1 polymer ?
#
loop_
_entity_poly.entity_id
_entity_poly.type
_entity_poly.pdbx_seq_one_letter_code
_entity_poly.pdbx_strand_id
1 'polypeptide(L)'
;MSWADYAHPVFGGIVVGLVLSLGSMGLRARSWPKRRKEFLQWHVRLGPWVCAAALLAQASGLAAVWLGRFDLQPGTSVHFRTGTLLTAVLLLLWCTRPFMHQSWIRQVHPWLGALAMLVAGAHAFFGLQLMR
;
A
#
# COMPACT_ATOMS: atom_id res chain seq x y z
N MET A 1 25.73 -11.28 4.36
CA MET A 1 24.42 -10.74 3.91
C MET A 1 24.35 -10.93 2.40
N SER A 2 23.33 -11.62 1.92
CA SER A 2 23.09 -11.82 0.49
C SER A 2 22.24 -10.67 -0.06
N TRP A 3 22.25 -10.45 -1.38
CA TRP A 3 21.34 -9.49 -2.01
C TRP A 3 19.86 -9.78 -1.72
N ALA A 4 19.51 -11.04 -1.44
CA ALA A 4 18.14 -11.43 -1.09
C ALA A 4 17.66 -10.79 0.22
N ASP A 5 18.57 -10.51 1.17
CA ASP A 5 18.26 -9.86 2.44
C ASP A 5 17.77 -8.42 2.25
N TYR A 6 18.19 -7.78 1.15
CA TYR A 6 17.81 -6.40 0.78
C TYR A 6 16.67 -6.34 -0.25
N ALA A 7 16.31 -7.46 -0.86
CA ALA A 7 15.27 -7.49 -1.89
C ALA A 7 13.90 -7.08 -1.34
N HIS A 8 13.50 -7.65 -0.20
CA HIS A 8 12.24 -7.31 0.45
C HIS A 8 12.14 -5.83 0.85
N PRO A 9 13.11 -5.22 1.56
CA PRO A 9 13.00 -3.81 1.93
C PRO A 9 13.05 -2.84 0.76
N VAL A 10 13.85 -3.12 -0.29
CA VAL A 10 13.84 -2.31 -1.52
C VAL A 10 12.47 -2.39 -2.19
N PHE A 11 11.93 -3.59 -2.35
CA PHE A 11 10.61 -3.78 -2.95
C PHE A 11 9.49 -3.13 -2.12
N GLY A 12 9.53 -3.28 -0.81
CA GLY A 12 8.61 -2.61 0.12
C GLY A 12 8.66 -1.09 0.01
N GLY A 13 9.87 -0.51 -0.10
CA GLY A 13 10.05 0.93 -0.34
C GLY A 13 9.42 1.40 -1.64
N ILE A 14 9.57 0.63 -2.72
CA ILE A 14 8.91 0.92 -4.01
C ILE A 14 7.38 0.90 -3.85
N VAL A 15 6.83 -0.10 -3.18
CA VAL A 15 5.37 -0.20 -2.93
C VAL A 15 4.86 0.99 -2.12
N VAL A 16 5.56 1.38 -1.06
CA VAL A 16 5.20 2.57 -0.27
C VAL A 16 5.20 3.83 -1.14
N GLY A 17 6.23 4.03 -1.96
CA GLY A 17 6.32 5.15 -2.89
C GLY A 17 5.16 5.17 -3.90
N LEU A 18 4.77 3.99 -4.42
CA LEU A 18 3.63 3.83 -5.32
C LEU A 18 2.29 4.16 -4.64
N VAL A 19 2.07 3.71 -3.39
CA VAL A 19 0.86 4.02 -2.61
C VAL A 19 0.74 5.53 -2.37
N LEU A 20 1.82 6.17 -1.94
CA LEU A 20 1.84 7.62 -1.71
C LEU A 20 1.60 8.39 -3.00
N SER A 21 2.22 7.96 -4.10
CA SER A 21 2.04 8.57 -5.42
C SER A 21 0.58 8.45 -5.88
N LEU A 22 -0.02 7.27 -5.76
CA LEU A 22 -1.41 7.00 -6.13
C LEU A 22 -2.39 7.84 -5.29
N GLY A 23 -2.18 7.90 -3.97
CA GLY A 23 -2.98 8.73 -3.08
C GLY A 23 -2.84 10.22 -3.38
N SER A 24 -1.63 10.69 -3.68
CA SER A 24 -1.39 12.08 -4.08
C SER A 24 -2.16 12.48 -5.35
N MET A 25 -2.31 11.58 -6.32
CA MET A 25 -3.14 11.84 -7.52
C MET A 25 -4.60 12.03 -7.15
N GLY A 26 -5.13 11.23 -6.21
CA GLY A 26 -6.50 11.38 -5.71
C GLY A 26 -6.73 12.73 -5.01
N LEU A 27 -5.76 13.19 -4.22
CA LEU A 27 -5.81 14.51 -3.57
C LEU A 27 -5.65 15.66 -4.58
N ARG A 28 -4.72 15.54 -5.53
CA ARG A 28 -4.48 16.54 -6.59
C ARG A 28 -5.68 16.69 -7.52
N ALA A 29 -6.38 15.60 -7.83
CA ALA A 29 -7.61 15.65 -8.62
C ALA A 29 -8.70 16.52 -7.97
N ARG A 30 -8.71 16.64 -6.64
CA ARG A 30 -9.63 17.50 -5.88
C ARG A 30 -9.15 18.94 -5.80
N SER A 31 -7.83 19.14 -5.73
CA SER A 31 -7.23 20.46 -5.53
C SER A 31 -7.04 21.23 -6.85
N TRP A 32 -6.90 20.54 -7.99
CA TRP A 32 -6.51 21.13 -9.28
C TRP A 32 -7.54 20.83 -10.38
N PRO A 33 -8.63 21.63 -10.49
CA PRO A 33 -9.75 21.34 -11.39
C PRO A 33 -9.35 21.20 -12.87
N LYS A 34 -8.40 22.01 -13.33
CA LYS A 34 -7.92 22.01 -14.73
C LYS A 34 -7.30 20.68 -15.17
N ARG A 35 -6.68 19.93 -14.24
CA ARG A 35 -5.99 18.65 -14.50
C ARG A 35 -6.70 17.45 -13.86
N ARG A 36 -7.92 17.65 -13.33
CA ARG A 36 -8.68 16.62 -12.62
C ARG A 36 -8.84 15.33 -13.42
N LYS A 37 -9.20 15.43 -14.71
CA LYS A 37 -9.41 14.26 -15.58
C LYS A 37 -8.13 13.42 -15.73
N GLU A 38 -7.00 14.08 -15.93
CA GLU A 38 -5.68 13.44 -16.07
C GLU A 38 -5.30 12.69 -14.79
N PHE A 39 -5.39 13.35 -13.62
CA PHE A 39 -5.06 12.70 -12.35
C PHE A 39 -5.96 11.50 -12.05
N LEU A 40 -7.27 11.61 -12.32
CA LEU A 40 -8.20 10.49 -12.10
C LEU A 40 -7.95 9.34 -13.09
N GLN A 41 -7.60 9.62 -14.35
CA GLN A 41 -7.26 8.59 -15.33
C GLN A 41 -6.06 7.77 -14.86
N TRP A 42 -4.99 8.45 -14.44
CA TRP A 42 -3.81 7.76 -13.89
C TRP A 42 -4.11 7.03 -12.59
N HIS A 43 -4.90 7.62 -11.70
CA HIS A 43 -5.31 6.98 -10.46
C HIS A 43 -6.06 5.67 -10.71
N VAL A 44 -7.04 5.67 -11.61
CA VAL A 44 -7.81 4.47 -11.98
C VAL A 44 -6.95 3.44 -12.70
N ARG A 45 -6.03 3.88 -13.58
CA ARG A 45 -5.14 2.99 -14.34
C ARG A 45 -4.11 2.31 -13.44
N LEU A 46 -3.54 3.03 -12.48
CA LEU A 46 -2.44 2.55 -11.63
C LEU A 46 -2.94 1.80 -10.39
N GLY A 47 -4.13 2.12 -9.88
CA GLY A 47 -4.73 1.46 -8.71
C GLY A 47 -4.60 -0.08 -8.67
N PRO A 48 -4.96 -0.83 -9.73
CA PRO A 48 -4.80 -2.29 -9.76
C PRO A 48 -3.37 -2.74 -9.50
N TRP A 49 -2.41 -2.07 -10.13
CA TRP A 49 -1.00 -2.44 -10.10
C TRP A 49 -0.39 -2.15 -8.74
N VAL A 50 -0.77 -1.05 -8.10
CA VAL A 50 -0.34 -0.75 -6.73
C VAL A 50 -0.88 -1.78 -5.75
N CYS A 51 -2.15 -2.18 -5.89
CA CYS A 51 -2.74 -3.23 -5.06
C CYS A 51 -2.04 -4.59 -5.28
N ALA A 52 -1.77 -4.96 -6.53
CA ALA A 52 -1.05 -6.19 -6.86
C ALA A 52 0.38 -6.19 -6.31
N ALA A 53 1.10 -5.07 -6.44
CA ALA A 53 2.45 -4.94 -5.90
C ALA A 53 2.46 -5.06 -4.36
N ALA A 54 1.48 -4.47 -3.67
CA ALA A 54 1.35 -4.62 -2.22
C ALA A 54 1.05 -6.06 -1.79
N LEU A 55 0.21 -6.79 -2.54
CA LEU A 55 -0.04 -8.21 -2.31
C LEU A 55 1.23 -9.05 -2.48
N LEU A 56 2.00 -8.79 -3.55
CA LEU A 56 3.27 -9.47 -3.78
C LEU A 56 4.31 -9.14 -2.70
N ALA A 57 4.35 -7.89 -2.23
CA ALA A 57 5.25 -7.49 -1.15
C ALA A 57 4.90 -8.20 0.16
N GLN A 58 3.62 -8.28 0.50
CA GLN A 58 3.14 -9.01 1.66
C GLN A 58 3.45 -10.51 1.55
N ALA A 59 3.15 -11.13 0.40
CA ALA A 59 3.40 -12.55 0.16
C ALA A 59 4.90 -12.89 0.24
N SER A 60 5.76 -12.05 -0.35
CA SER A 60 7.22 -12.23 -0.28
C SER A 60 7.75 -12.08 1.15
N GLY A 61 7.24 -11.13 1.94
CA GLY A 61 7.62 -10.96 3.35
C GLY A 61 7.23 -12.18 4.21
N LEU A 62 6.02 -12.72 4.01
CA LEU A 62 5.58 -13.94 4.68
C LEU A 62 6.41 -15.16 4.27
N ALA A 63 6.67 -15.31 2.97
CA ALA A 63 7.50 -16.40 2.46
C ALA A 63 8.93 -16.33 3.02
N ALA A 64 9.53 -15.13 3.10
CA ALA A 64 10.85 -14.95 3.69
C ALA A 64 10.90 -15.39 5.16
N VAL A 65 9.85 -15.10 5.94
CA VAL A 65 9.76 -15.56 7.33
C VAL A 65 9.60 -17.06 7.43
N TRP A 66 8.66 -17.64 6.69
CA TRP A 66 8.40 -19.08 6.75
C TRP A 66 9.53 -19.95 6.22
N LEU A 67 10.33 -19.44 5.26
CA LEU A 67 11.40 -20.22 4.64
C LEU A 67 12.79 -19.97 5.26
N GLY A 68 12.98 -18.85 5.97
CA GLY A 68 14.33 -18.45 6.41
C GLY A 68 14.44 -17.79 7.78
N ARG A 69 13.33 -17.38 8.41
CA ARG A 69 13.35 -16.68 9.72
C ARG A 69 12.36 -17.27 10.71
N PHE A 70 12.61 -18.51 11.11
CA PHE A 70 11.81 -19.23 12.11
C PHE A 70 11.80 -18.57 13.50
N ASP A 71 12.74 -17.64 13.75
CA ASP A 71 12.82 -16.79 14.94
C ASP A 71 11.73 -15.71 14.99
N LEU A 72 11.11 -15.38 13.85
CA LEU A 72 10.10 -14.34 13.74
C LEU A 72 8.69 -14.95 13.74
N GLN A 73 7.83 -14.45 14.63
CA GLN A 73 6.39 -14.70 14.55
C GLN A 73 5.68 -13.51 13.88
N PRO A 74 5.11 -13.67 12.67
CA PRO A 74 4.49 -12.56 11.95
C PRO A 74 3.40 -11.82 12.75
N GLY A 75 2.59 -12.55 13.52
CA GLY A 75 1.48 -11.97 14.30
C GLY A 75 1.92 -11.02 15.41
N THR A 76 3.13 -11.17 15.95
CA THR A 76 3.65 -10.35 17.05
C THR A 76 4.41 -9.12 16.55
N SER A 77 4.82 -9.11 15.28
CA SER A 77 5.52 -7.96 14.68
C SER A 77 4.56 -6.85 14.24
N VAL A 78 4.86 -5.61 14.63
CA VAL A 78 4.10 -4.42 14.19
C VAL A 78 4.28 -4.20 12.68
N HIS A 79 5.45 -4.53 12.12
CA HIS A 79 5.71 -4.40 10.69
C HIS A 79 4.79 -5.32 9.86
N PHE A 80 4.66 -6.59 10.26
CA PHE A 80 3.73 -7.53 9.61
C PHE A 80 2.27 -7.11 9.76
N ARG A 81 1.87 -6.65 10.94
CA ARG A 81 0.50 -6.16 11.19
C ARG A 81 0.15 -4.94 10.33
N THR A 82 1.08 -3.99 10.22
CA THR A 82 0.88 -2.81 9.36
C THR A 82 0.89 -3.15 7.87
N GLY A 83 1.72 -4.10 7.42
CA GLY A 83 1.71 -4.62 6.05
C GLY A 83 0.37 -5.28 5.70
N THR A 84 -0.14 -6.16 6.58
CA THR A 84 -1.46 -6.78 6.43
C THR A 84 -2.58 -5.75 6.38
N LEU A 85 -2.56 -4.76 7.29
CA LEU A 85 -3.57 -3.70 7.32
C LEU A 85 -3.54 -2.88 6.04
N LEU A 86 -2.35 -2.47 5.56
CA LEU A 86 -2.20 -1.72 4.32
C LEU A 86 -2.79 -2.49 3.14
N THR A 87 -2.40 -3.75 2.98
CA THR A 87 -2.88 -4.61 1.89
C THR A 87 -4.39 -4.82 1.98
N ALA A 88 -4.96 -5.00 3.17
CA ALA A 88 -6.40 -5.12 3.37
C ALA A 88 -7.16 -3.84 2.96
N VAL A 89 -6.65 -2.66 3.35
CA VAL A 89 -7.24 -1.37 2.95
C VAL A 89 -7.16 -1.16 1.44
N LEU A 90 -6.02 -1.50 0.81
CA LEU A 90 -5.85 -1.40 -0.65
C LEU A 90 -6.78 -2.36 -1.40
N LEU A 91 -6.96 -3.59 -0.90
CA LEU A 91 -7.93 -4.54 -1.42
C LEU A 91 -9.36 -4.01 -1.31
N LEU A 92 -9.71 -3.41 -0.18
CA LEU A 92 -11.03 -2.80 0.01
C LEU A 92 -11.26 -1.64 -0.98
N LEU A 93 -10.26 -0.78 -1.17
CA LEU A 93 -10.29 0.30 -2.17
C LEU A 93 -10.44 -0.25 -3.60
N TRP A 94 -9.76 -1.36 -3.91
CA TRP A 94 -9.90 -2.06 -5.18
C TRP A 94 -11.32 -2.62 -5.38
N CYS A 95 -11.84 -3.36 -4.40
CA CYS A 95 -13.17 -3.97 -4.43
C CYS A 95 -14.31 -2.94 -4.49
N THR A 96 -14.12 -1.75 -3.91
CA THR A 96 -15.12 -0.67 -3.96
C THR A 96 -15.16 0.09 -5.29
N ARG A 97 -14.15 -0.09 -6.16
CA ARG A 97 -14.04 0.62 -7.45
C ARG A 97 -15.26 0.49 -8.37
N PRO A 98 -15.88 -0.69 -8.60
CA PRO A 98 -17.06 -0.82 -9.46
C PRO A 98 -18.29 -0.06 -8.93
N PHE A 99 -18.30 0.22 -7.63
CA PHE A 99 -19.45 0.79 -6.92
C PHE A 99 -19.35 2.31 -6.73
N MET A 100 -18.39 2.99 -7.38
CA MET A 100 -18.20 4.45 -7.28
C MET A 100 -19.39 5.28 -7.82
N HIS A 101 -20.39 4.65 -8.44
CA HIS A 101 -21.66 5.28 -8.77
C HIS A 101 -22.52 5.58 -7.52
N GLN A 102 -22.29 4.88 -6.39
CA GLN A 102 -22.95 5.12 -5.12
C GLN A 102 -22.32 6.32 -4.38
N SER A 103 -23.16 7.23 -3.86
CA SER A 103 -22.71 8.48 -3.22
C SER A 103 -21.87 8.25 -1.97
N TRP A 104 -22.28 7.32 -1.10
CA TRP A 104 -21.57 7.01 0.14
C TRP A 104 -20.16 6.46 -0.11
N ILE A 105 -19.97 5.64 -1.16
CA ILE A 105 -18.64 5.12 -1.53
C ILE A 105 -17.72 6.26 -1.96
N ARG A 106 -18.22 7.22 -2.75
CA ARG A 106 -17.42 8.40 -3.13
C ARG A 106 -17.03 9.28 -1.94
N GLN A 107 -17.82 9.26 -0.86
CA GLN A 107 -17.52 9.97 0.38
C GLN A 107 -16.49 9.23 1.22
N VAL A 108 -16.59 7.90 1.34
CA VAL A 108 -15.71 7.07 2.18
C VAL A 108 -14.36 6.77 1.53
N HIS A 109 -14.32 6.55 0.21
CA HIS A 109 -13.11 6.22 -0.55
C HIS A 109 -11.90 7.15 -0.28
N PRO A 110 -12.02 8.49 -0.27
CA PRO A 110 -10.88 9.36 0.05
C PRO A 110 -10.35 9.17 1.48
N TRP A 111 -11.21 8.85 2.46
CA TRP A 111 -10.79 8.59 3.84
C TRP A 111 -10.00 7.30 3.95
N LEU A 112 -10.47 6.24 3.28
CA LEU A 112 -9.73 4.98 3.16
C LEU A 112 -8.39 5.17 2.42
N GLY A 113 -8.36 5.99 1.38
CA GLY A 113 -7.12 6.35 0.68
C GLY A 113 -6.13 7.10 1.58
N ALA A 114 -6.60 8.07 2.37
CA ALA A 114 -5.76 8.77 3.35
C ALA A 114 -5.23 7.83 4.43
N LEU A 115 -6.08 6.92 4.94
CA LEU A 115 -5.66 5.88 5.88
C LEU A 115 -4.56 5.01 5.28
N ALA A 116 -4.71 4.55 4.03
CA ALA A 116 -3.68 3.77 3.35
C ALA A 116 -2.34 4.52 3.26
N MET A 117 -2.35 5.82 2.97
CA MET A 117 -1.13 6.64 2.93
C MET A 117 -0.46 6.73 4.31
N LEU A 118 -1.24 6.95 5.38
CA LEU A 118 -0.71 7.01 6.75
C LEU A 118 -0.12 5.66 7.18
N VAL A 119 -0.85 4.57 6.92
CA VAL A 119 -0.37 3.21 7.24
C VAL A 119 0.88 2.88 6.44
N ALA A 120 0.99 3.27 5.16
CA ALA A 120 2.18 3.06 4.36
C ALA A 120 3.41 3.80 4.92
N GLY A 121 3.23 5.06 5.37
CA GLY A 121 4.28 5.81 6.05
C GLY A 121 4.74 5.14 7.35
N ALA A 122 3.79 4.73 8.20
CA ALA A 122 4.09 4.00 9.44
C ALA A 122 4.76 2.64 9.18
N HIS A 123 4.31 1.91 8.17
CA HIS A 123 4.86 0.61 7.78
C HIS A 123 6.33 0.70 7.38
N ALA A 124 6.70 1.72 6.59
CA ALA A 124 8.08 1.99 6.22
C ALA A 124 8.96 2.25 7.46
N PHE A 125 8.46 3.06 8.41
CA PHE A 125 9.17 3.33 9.66
C PHE A 125 9.43 2.05 10.48
N PHE A 126 8.41 1.21 10.68
CA PHE A 126 8.57 -0.05 11.41
C PHE A 126 9.46 -1.06 10.67
N GLY A 127 9.47 -1.04 9.33
CA GLY A 127 10.39 -1.86 8.53
C GLY A 127 11.86 -1.47 8.76
N LEU A 128 12.16 -0.17 8.79
CA LEU A 128 13.51 0.33 9.06
C LEU A 128 13.99 -0.02 10.48
N GLN A 129 13.09 -0.12 11.46
CA GLN A 129 13.43 -0.56 12.82
C GLN A 129 13.88 -2.02 12.88
N LEU A 130 13.39 -2.88 11.98
CA LEU A 130 13.78 -4.30 11.91
C LEU A 130 15.13 -4.53 11.24
N MET A 131 15.69 -3.52 10.58
CA MET A 131 17.02 -3.59 9.95
C MET A 131 18.16 -3.22 10.91
N ARG A 132 17.82 -2.78 12.13
CA ARG A 132 18.78 -2.55 13.22
C ARG A 132 18.99 -3.83 14.01
#